data_AF-A0AA92IM76-F1
#
_entry.id   AF-A0AA92IM76-F1
#
_cell.length_a   1.000
_cell.length_b   1.000
_cell.length_c   1.000
_cell.angle_alpha   90.00
_cell.angle_beta   90.00
_cell.angle_gamma   90.00
#
_symmetry.space_group_name_H-M   'P 1'
#
loop_
_entity.id
_entity.type
_entity.pdbx_description
1 polymer ?
#
loop_
_entity_poly.entity_id
_entity_poly.type
_entity_poly.pdbx_seq_one_letter_code
_entity_poly.pdbx_strand_id
1 'polypeptide(L)'
;MNSVSATVTSEQLINDVIPKLKTVEFILESKLKAAIENSKDAQQQEKYQVYQQEFQLELMMIQMNLEHLLTRYAHIIKPEGRRAENTYLELDDSERVALSAIMNLYNKVSELASTL
;
A
#
# COMPACT_ATOMS: atom_id res chain seq x y z
N MET A 1 -8.42 -0.31 21.47
CA MET A 1 -8.60 0.24 20.11
C MET A 1 -7.50 1.27 19.90
N ASN A 2 -6.49 0.98 19.08
CA ASN A 2 -5.45 1.95 18.79
C ASN A 2 -6.07 3.05 17.94
N SER A 3 -6.25 4.23 18.52
CA SER A 3 -6.64 5.44 17.80
C SER A 3 -5.57 5.68 16.73
N VAL A 4 -5.93 5.49 15.46
CA VAL A 4 -5.08 5.95 14.37
C VAL A 4 -4.96 7.45 14.54
N SER A 5 -3.73 7.95 14.70
CA SER A 5 -3.45 9.37 14.90
C SER A 5 -4.15 10.19 13.81
N ALA A 6 -4.69 11.36 14.17
CA ALA A 6 -5.27 12.28 13.19
C ALA A 6 -4.21 12.81 12.21
N THR A 7 -2.93 12.57 12.50
CA THR A 7 -1.78 13.01 11.73
C THR A 7 -0.81 11.89 11.38
N VAL A 8 -0.10 12.06 10.27
CA VAL A 8 1.08 11.27 9.86
C VAL A 8 2.23 12.23 9.59
N THR A 9 3.49 11.82 9.78
CA THR A 9 4.61 12.68 9.38
C THR A 9 4.95 12.52 7.90
N SER A 10 5.47 13.58 7.26
CA SER A 10 5.97 13.52 5.88
C SER A 10 7.08 12.47 5.73
N GLU A 11 7.91 12.28 6.76
CA GLU A 11 8.92 11.23 6.80
C GLU A 11 8.32 9.82 6.79
N GLN A 12 7.29 9.56 7.61
CA GLN A 12 6.56 8.28 7.61
C GLN A 12 5.94 8.00 6.25
N LEU A 13 5.33 9.01 5.62
CA LEU A 13 4.73 8.85 4.31
C LEU A 13 5.78 8.49 3.23
N ILE A 14 6.92 9.18 3.22
CA ILE A 14 7.99 9.01 2.23
C ILE A 14 8.76 7.71 2.43
N ASN A 15 9.12 7.39 3.68
CA ASN A 15 10.07 6.32 3.99
C ASN A 15 9.41 5.01 4.37
N ASP A 16 8.10 4.99 4.64
CA ASP A 16 7.38 3.78 5.07
C ASP A 16 6.18 3.49 4.15
N VAL A 17 5.20 4.40 4.12
CA VAL A 17 3.92 4.16 3.44
C VAL A 17 4.09 4.00 1.93
N ILE A 18 4.74 4.96 1.26
CA ILE A 18 4.95 4.91 -0.20
C ILE A 18 5.78 3.68 -0.61
N PRO A 19 6.90 3.34 0.07
CA PRO A 19 7.64 2.11 -0.22
C PRO A 19 6.81 0.84 -0.04
N LYS A 20 5.95 0.75 0.99
CA LYS A 20 5.06 -0.40 1.19
C LYS A 20 4.03 -0.53 0.08
N LEU A 21 3.43 0.59 -0.34
CA LEU A 21 2.51 0.62 -1.49
C LEU A 21 3.17 0.04 -2.75
N LYS A 22 4.37 0.52 -3.09
CA LYS A 22 5.14 0.02 -4.24
C LYS A 22 5.51 -1.46 -4.09
N THR A 23 5.79 -1.91 -2.87
CA THR A 23 6.12 -3.31 -2.61
C THR A 23 4.90 -4.21 -2.84
N VAL A 24 3.72 -3.78 -2.39
CA VAL A 24 2.45 -4.48 -2.65
C VAL A 24 2.19 -4.56 -4.15
N GLU A 25 2.24 -3.43 -4.86
CA GLU A 25 2.09 -3.37 -6.32
C GLU A 25 3.03 -4.37 -7.01
N PHE A 26 4.32 -4.33 -6.67
CA PHE A 26 5.32 -5.22 -7.22
C PHE A 26 4.99 -6.69 -6.97
N ILE A 27 4.65 -7.08 -5.74
CA ILE A 27 4.36 -8.49 -5.42
C ILE A 27 3.14 -8.99 -6.20
N LEU A 28 2.07 -8.19 -6.29
CA LEU A 28 0.85 -8.58 -7.00
C LEU A 28 1.08 -8.71 -8.51
N GLU A 29 1.81 -7.77 -9.10
CA GLU A 29 2.04 -7.72 -10.55
C GLU A 29 3.15 -8.67 -11.05
N SER A 30 4.08 -9.04 -10.18
CA SER A 30 5.20 -9.93 -10.53
C SER A 30 5.04 -11.32 -9.92
N LYS A 31 5.19 -11.44 -8.60
CA LYS A 31 5.30 -12.74 -7.92
C LYS A 31 4.00 -13.53 -7.96
N LEU A 32 2.89 -12.91 -7.53
CA LEU A 32 1.61 -13.61 -7.48
C LEU A 32 1.12 -13.96 -8.89
N LYS A 33 1.27 -13.03 -9.83
CA LYS A 33 0.97 -13.29 -11.25
C LYS A 33 1.79 -14.46 -11.80
N ALA A 34 3.10 -14.49 -11.57
CA ALA A 34 3.96 -15.59 -12.00
C ALA A 34 3.57 -16.92 -11.32
N ALA A 35 3.19 -16.91 -10.04
CA ALA A 35 2.73 -18.10 -9.34
C ALA A 35 1.43 -18.67 -9.93
N ILE A 36 0.50 -17.81 -10.34
CA ILE A 36 -0.73 -18.20 -11.04
C ILE A 36 -0.41 -18.80 -12.42
N GLU A 37 0.46 -18.15 -13.19
CA GLU A 37 0.82 -18.57 -14.55
C GLU A 37 1.60 -19.88 -14.59
N ASN A 38 2.41 -20.15 -13.57
CA ASN A 38 3.28 -21.34 -13.50
C ASN A 38 2.73 -22.47 -12.61
N SER A 39 1.57 -22.30 -11.97
CA SER A 39 0.97 -23.34 -11.13
C SER A 39 0.60 -24.57 -11.96
N LYS A 40 1.00 -25.75 -11.48
CA LYS A 40 0.57 -27.05 -12.04
C LYS A 40 -0.63 -27.65 -11.30
N ASP A 41 -0.99 -27.06 -10.16
CA ASP A 41 -2.14 -27.46 -9.36
C ASP A 41 -3.27 -26.45 -9.60
N ALA A 42 -4.39 -26.94 -10.15
CA ALA A 42 -5.56 -26.15 -10.47
C ALA A 42 -6.21 -25.53 -9.21
N GLN A 43 -6.22 -26.25 -8.08
CA GLN A 43 -6.78 -25.71 -6.82
C GLN A 43 -5.92 -24.57 -6.29
N GLN A 44 -4.60 -24.74 -6.34
CA GLN A 44 -3.67 -23.70 -5.93
C GLN A 44 -3.72 -22.48 -6.85
N GLN A 45 -3.90 -22.70 -8.16
CA GLN A 45 -4.06 -21.64 -9.15
C GLN A 45 -5.32 -20.82 -8.88
N GLU A 46 -6.47 -21.47 -8.68
CA GLU A 46 -7.74 -20.82 -8.37
C GLU A 46 -7.63 -20.00 -7.07
N LYS A 47 -7.03 -20.59 -6.03
CA LYS A 47 -6.77 -19.89 -4.77
C LYS A 47 -5.95 -18.62 -4.95
N TYR A 48 -4.88 -18.67 -5.75
CA TYR A 48 -4.06 -17.48 -6.01
C TYR A 48 -4.79 -16.44 -6.87
N GLN A 49 -5.65 -16.84 -7.80
CA GLN A 49 -6.48 -15.91 -8.57
C GLN A 49 -7.46 -15.16 -7.67
N VAL A 50 -8.09 -15.84 -6.71
CA VAL A 50 -8.96 -15.21 -5.71
C VAL A 50 -8.17 -14.18 -4.89
N TYR A 51 -6.99 -14.56 -4.37
CA TYR A 51 -6.14 -13.62 -3.64
C TYR A 51 -5.72 -12.41 -4.50
N GLN A 52 -5.39 -12.61 -5.77
CA GLN A 52 -5.03 -11.52 -6.66
C GLN A 52 -6.19 -10.53 -6.83
N GLN A 53 -7.42 -11.00 -7.03
CA GLN A 53 -8.59 -10.15 -7.16
C GLN A 53 -8.88 -9.38 -5.86
N GLU A 54 -8.89 -10.07 -4.71
CA GLU A 54 -9.15 -9.45 -3.41
C GLU A 54 -8.11 -8.36 -3.08
N PHE A 55 -6.82 -8.65 -3.28
CA PHE A 55 -5.75 -7.69 -3.01
C PHE A 55 -5.74 -6.53 -4.00
N GLN A 56 -6.08 -6.75 -5.27
CA GLN A 56 -6.19 -5.66 -6.25
C GLN A 56 -7.34 -4.70 -5.91
N LEU A 57 -8.48 -5.21 -5.44
CA LEU A 57 -9.59 -4.38 -4.98
C LEU A 57 -9.21 -3.57 -3.73
N GLU A 58 -8.56 -4.19 -2.74
CA GLU A 58 -8.07 -3.50 -1.54
C GLU A 58 -7.03 -2.42 -1.91
N LEU A 59 -6.08 -2.74 -2.80
CA LEU A 59 -5.06 -1.82 -3.30
C LEU A 59 -5.67 -0.62 -4.02
N MET A 60 -6.65 -0.83 -4.90
CA MET A 60 -7.32 0.25 -5.64
C MET A 60 -8.00 1.24 -4.69
N MET A 61 -8.70 0.76 -3.65
CA MET A 61 -9.31 1.64 -2.64
C MET A 61 -8.27 2.41 -1.83
N ILE A 62 -7.14 1.78 -1.50
CA ILE A 62 -6.02 2.44 -0.82
C ILE A 62 -5.43 3.54 -1.70
N GLN A 63 -5.13 3.23 -2.96
CA GLN A 63 -4.52 4.17 -3.90
C GLN A 63 -5.39 5.41 -4.11
N MET A 64 -6.70 5.24 -4.29
CA MET A 64 -7.63 6.36 -4.45
C MET A 64 -7.61 7.33 -3.26
N ASN A 65 -7.56 6.80 -2.03
CA ASN A 65 -7.53 7.61 -0.82
C ASN A 65 -6.14 8.21 -0.55
N LEU A 66 -5.06 7.48 -0.85
CA LEU A 66 -3.70 8.01 -0.72
C LEU A 66 -3.37 9.05 -1.80
N GLU A 67 -3.95 8.95 -3.00
CA GLU A 67 -3.78 9.94 -4.06
C GLU A 67 -4.26 11.32 -3.61
N HIS A 68 -5.38 11.38 -2.90
CA HIS A 68 -5.88 12.61 -2.30
C HIS A 68 -4.86 13.21 -1.31
N LEU A 69 -4.33 12.41 -0.40
CA LEU A 69 -3.31 12.83 0.58
C LEU A 69 -2.03 13.33 -0.10
N LEU A 70 -1.51 12.56 -1.05
CA LEU A 70 -0.27 12.85 -1.77
C LEU A 70 -0.40 14.11 -2.63
N THR A 71 -1.58 14.33 -3.20
CA THR A 71 -1.88 15.55 -3.97
C THR A 71 -1.96 16.76 -3.04
N ARG A 72 -2.68 16.65 -1.91
CA ARG A 72 -2.84 17.74 -0.94
C ARG A 72 -1.50 18.22 -0.37
N TYR A 73 -0.58 17.29 -0.11
CA TYR A 73 0.72 17.58 0.49
C TYR A 73 1.91 17.48 -0.50
N ALA A 74 1.67 17.53 -1.80
CA ALA A 74 2.71 17.38 -2.82
C ALA A 74 3.90 18.32 -2.62
N HIS A 75 3.63 19.59 -2.26
CA HIS A 75 4.64 20.62 -2.00
C HIS A 75 5.52 20.35 -0.76
N ILE A 76 5.04 19.53 0.19
CA ILE A 76 5.79 19.13 1.39
C ILE A 76 6.59 17.86 1.09
N ILE A 77 5.98 16.90 0.39
CA ILE A 77 6.54 15.58 0.12
C ILE A 77 7.62 15.65 -0.97
N LYS A 78 7.48 16.58 -1.92
CA LYS A 78 8.42 16.82 -3.03
C LYS A 78 8.70 18.33 -3.16
N PRO A 79 9.44 18.94 -2.22
CA PRO A 79 9.72 20.36 -2.26
C PRO A 79 10.69 20.70 -3.39
N GLU A 80 10.39 21.74 -4.16
CA GLU A 80 11.27 22.24 -5.22
C GLU A 80 12.47 22.99 -4.62
N GLY A 81 13.68 22.50 -4.86
CA GLY A 81 14.93 23.19 -4.50
C GLY A 81 15.25 23.26 -3.00
N ARG A 82 14.56 22.49 -2.15
CA ARG A 82 14.83 22.38 -0.70
C ARG A 82 14.80 20.91 -0.26
N ARG A 83 15.36 20.62 0.92
CA ARG A 83 15.16 19.32 1.56
C ARG A 83 13.75 19.27 2.15
N ALA A 84 13.12 18.09 2.07
CA ALA A 84 11.87 17.84 2.77
C ALA A 84 12.11 17.96 4.29
N GLU A 85 11.33 18.82 4.93
CA GLU A 85 11.27 18.90 6.38
C GLU A 85 10.27 17.87 6.91
N ASN A 86 10.54 17.35 8.10
CA ASN A 86 9.62 16.42 8.75
C ASN A 86 8.43 17.20 9.33
N THR A 87 7.27 17.06 8.72
CA THR A 87 6.07 17.85 9.02
C THR A 87 4.91 16.94 9.35
N TYR A 88 4.11 17.30 10.36
CA TYR A 88 2.85 16.62 10.65
C TYR A 88 1.80 17.01 9.62
N LEU A 89 1.22 16.01 8.97
CA LEU A 89 0.19 16.12 7.95
C LEU A 89 -1.13 15.67 8.55
N GLU A 90 -2.14 16.52 8.48
CA GLU A 90 -3.50 16.17 8.90
C GLU A 90 -4.10 15.16 7.92
N LEU A 91 -4.87 14.22 8.46
CA LEU A 91 -5.57 13.19 7.71
C LEU A 91 -7.08 13.40 7.82
N ASP A 92 -7.79 13.16 6.72
CA ASP A 92 -9.23 12.91 6.77
C ASP A 92 -9.52 11.45 7.17
N ASP A 93 -10.80 11.13 7.37
CA ASP A 93 -11.22 9.79 7.79
C ASP A 93 -10.84 8.71 6.77
N SER A 94 -10.98 8.99 5.48
CA SER A 94 -10.67 8.03 4.41
C SER A 94 -9.17 7.79 4.29
N GLU A 95 -8.35 8.82 4.44
CA GLU A 95 -6.87 8.71 4.45
C GLU A 95 -6.36 7.96 5.68
N ARG A 96 -6.96 8.17 6.85
CA ARG A 96 -6.66 7.37 8.06
C ARG A 96 -6.91 5.89 7.83
N VAL A 97 -8.06 5.56 7.22
CA VAL A 97 -8.41 4.18 6.88
C VAL A 97 -7.40 3.61 5.88
N ALA A 98 -7.03 4.38 4.85
CA ALA A 98 -6.07 3.95 3.84
C ALA A 98 -4.67 3.68 4.42
N LEU A 99 -4.19 4.49 5.36
CA LEU A 99 -2.92 4.25 6.05
C LEU A 99 -2.91 2.98 6.88
N SER A 100 -4.02 2.67 7.58
CA SER A 100 -4.13 1.40 8.30
C SER A 100 -4.22 0.22 7.34
N ALA A 101 -5.02 0.37 6.28
CA ALA A 101 -5.25 -0.66 5.28
C ALA A 101 -3.96 -1.03 4.52
N ILE A 102 -3.11 -0.06 4.15
CA ILE A 102 -1.85 -0.37 3.46
C ILE A 102 -0.88 -1.17 4.34
N MET A 103 -0.83 -0.91 5.65
CA MET A 103 0.00 -1.70 6.56
C MET A 103 -0.49 -3.15 6.66
N ASN A 104 -1.81 -3.34 6.74
CA ASN A 104 -2.41 -4.66 6.77
C ASN A 104 -2.21 -5.41 5.43
N LEU A 105 -2.47 -4.75 4.30
CA LEU A 105 -2.29 -5.33 2.98
C LEU A 105 -0.83 -5.70 2.72
N TYR A 106 0.10 -4.82 3.08
CA TYR A 106 1.54 -5.10 3.00
C TYR A 106 1.91 -6.38 3.78
N ASN A 107 1.41 -6.54 5.00
CA ASN A 107 1.70 -7.73 5.80
C ASN A 107 1.13 -9.00 5.15
N LYS A 108 -0.16 -9.00 4.75
CA LYS A 108 -0.80 -10.14 4.09
C LYS A 108 -0.07 -10.55 2.80
N VAL A 109 0.25 -9.57 1.96
CA VAL A 109 0.89 -9.79 0.66
C VAL A 109 2.34 -10.21 0.82
N SER A 110 3.07 -9.68 1.80
CA SER A 110 4.44 -10.09 2.11
C SER A 110 4.49 -11.51 2.69
N GLU A 111 3.55 -11.86 3.56
CA GLU A 111 3.41 -13.22 4.10
C GLU A 111 3.12 -14.21 2.97
N LEU A 112 2.15 -13.92 2.10
CA LEU A 112 1.89 -14.74 0.92
C LEU A 112 3.14 -14.88 0.05
N ALA A 113 3.83 -13.78 -0.26
CA ALA A 113 5.03 -13.78 -1.09
C ALA A 113 6.21 -14.57 -0.52
N SER A 114 6.23 -14.83 0.79
CA SER A 114 7.23 -15.71 1.42
C SER A 114 6.96 -17.19 1.16
N THR A 115 5.77 -17.52 0.64
CA THR A 115 5.31 -18.89 0.35
C THR A 115 5.20 -19.21 -1.15
N LEU A 116 5.37 -18.20 -2.01
CA LEU A 116 5.39 -18.33 -3.47
C LEU A 116 6.77 -18.78 -3.96
#